data_AF-A0A957YXU2-F1
#
_entry.id   AF-A0A957YXU2-F1
#
_cell.length_a   1.000
_cell.length_b   1.000
_cell.length_c   1.000
_cell.angle_alpha   90.00
_cell.angle_beta   90.00
_cell.angle_gamma   90.00
#
_symmetry.space_group_name_H-M   'P 1'
#
loop_
_entity.id
_entity.type
_entity.pdbx_description
1 polymer ?
#
loop_
_entity_poly.entity_id
_entity_poly.type
_entity_poly.pdbx_seq_one_letter_code
_entity_poly.pdbx_strand_id
1 'polypeptide(L)'
;MLTHKVRWTARKIAQRLQLVDAAVYRRRSDLPPLAYRTLPDPQTPPPLGSTAGDWQTVPPHTHWGHRDLNFLMRTTFNVPPDWPTDAPVALYLPLGESGDFSHPETLAYIDGEPYAAGDRHHQEIQLPPRWRDGAEHTLELHGWTGLLGFAHLEPGAQLLMRPCAVVQIDQPTRDFLATARVALGIAEVIDEQEPARGRLLNALDAAFQALDLREPLGDGFYATVPAAHAILRDGIAKAGAPLDVSIVTSGHAHIDVAWLWTLAQTRRKAGRTFHTVLRLMEQFPDYHFTQSQPQLYDYVREDYPELFE
;
A
#
# COMPACT_ATOMS: atom_id res chain seq x y z
N MET A 1 38.87 6.14 -28.71
CA MET A 1 38.37 6.42 -27.34
C MET A 1 37.11 5.60 -27.13
N LEU A 2 37.21 4.51 -26.36
CA LEU A 2 36.10 3.62 -26.04
C LEU A 2 35.17 4.33 -25.05
N THR A 3 34.13 4.98 -25.57
CA THR A 3 33.01 5.41 -24.74
C THR A 3 32.29 4.17 -24.21
N HIS A 4 32.54 3.81 -22.95
CA HIS A 4 31.65 2.94 -22.18
C HIS A 4 30.31 3.68 -21.99
N LYS A 5 29.44 3.63 -23.01
CA LYS A 5 28.24 4.46 -23.15
C LYS A 5 26.95 3.81 -22.64
N VAL A 6 27.06 2.83 -21.73
CA VAL A 6 25.90 2.34 -20.96
C VAL A 6 26.37 2.03 -19.54
N ARG A 7 26.06 2.90 -18.58
CA ARG A 7 26.12 2.54 -17.16
C ARG A 7 24.96 1.59 -16.89
N TRP A 8 25.17 0.29 -17.11
CA TRP A 8 24.22 -0.78 -16.75
C TRP A 8 23.86 -0.78 -15.26
N THR A 9 24.58 0.00 -14.44
CA THR A 9 24.38 0.18 -13.00
C THR A 9 22.93 0.52 -12.65
N ALA A 10 22.29 1.51 -13.29
CA ALA A 10 20.91 1.89 -12.97
C ALA A 10 19.92 0.73 -13.22
N ARG A 11 19.97 0.12 -14.41
CA ARG A 11 19.14 -1.05 -14.76
C ARG A 11 19.40 -2.24 -13.83
N LYS A 12 20.66 -2.51 -13.47
CA LYS A 12 21.02 -3.59 -12.55
C LYS A 12 20.46 -3.32 -11.15
N ILE A 13 20.59 -2.09 -10.65
CA ILE A 13 20.02 -1.66 -9.37
C ILE A 13 18.50 -1.82 -9.40
N ALA A 14 17.82 -1.36 -10.45
CA ALA A 14 16.37 -1.51 -10.61
C ALA A 14 15.92 -2.97 -10.51
N GLN A 15 16.63 -3.89 -11.15
CA GLN A 15 16.36 -5.33 -11.04
C GLN A 15 16.60 -5.87 -9.62
N ARG A 16 17.64 -5.40 -8.93
CA ARG A 16 17.91 -5.81 -7.54
C ARG A 16 16.91 -5.22 -6.54
N LEU A 17 16.37 -4.03 -6.81
CA LEU A 17 15.30 -3.45 -6.00
C LEU A 17 14.03 -4.32 -6.02
N GLN A 18 13.71 -4.96 -7.15
CA GLN A 18 12.58 -5.91 -7.21
C GLN A 18 12.79 -7.13 -6.31
N LEU A 19 14.02 -7.62 -6.21
CA LEU A 19 14.37 -8.72 -5.33
C LEU A 19 14.25 -8.31 -3.84
N VAL A 20 14.76 -7.14 -3.49
CA VAL A 20 14.68 -6.59 -2.12
C VAL A 20 13.24 -6.28 -1.71
N ASP A 21 12.41 -5.78 -2.64
CA ASP A 21 10.99 -5.51 -2.42
C ASP A 21 10.23 -6.76 -1.97
N ALA A 22 10.49 -7.90 -2.61
CA ALA A 22 9.90 -9.18 -2.22
C ALA A 22 10.33 -9.65 -0.82
N ALA A 23 11.45 -9.13 -0.28
CA ALA A 23 11.98 -9.46 1.04
C ALA A 23 11.53 -8.49 2.14
N VAL A 24 10.72 -7.46 1.84
CA VAL A 24 10.17 -6.56 2.87
C VAL A 24 9.29 -7.32 3.87
N TYR A 25 8.56 -8.34 3.41
CA TYR A 25 7.78 -9.20 4.27
C TYR A 25 8.62 -10.37 4.77
N ARG A 26 9.19 -10.23 5.95
CA ARG A 26 10.07 -11.24 6.55
C ARG A 26 9.32 -12.51 6.93
N ARG A 27 8.06 -12.36 7.38
CA ARG A 27 7.15 -13.47 7.64
C ARG A 27 5.80 -13.18 7.01
N ARG A 28 5.11 -14.26 6.65
CA ARG A 28 3.83 -14.22 5.96
C ARG A 28 2.96 -15.39 6.44
N SER A 29 1.70 -15.12 6.71
CA SER A 29 0.68 -16.13 7.00
C SER A 29 -0.53 -15.83 6.12
N ASP A 30 -0.83 -16.74 5.19
CA ASP A 30 -1.91 -16.53 4.22
C ASP A 30 -3.28 -16.57 4.92
N LEU A 31 -4.18 -15.69 4.49
CA LEU A 31 -5.56 -15.68 4.96
C LEU A 31 -6.35 -16.82 4.29
N PRO A 32 -7.40 -17.35 4.95
CA PRO A 32 -8.40 -18.17 4.29
C PRO A 32 -9.01 -17.42 3.08
N PRO A 33 -9.43 -18.14 2.03
CA PRO A 33 -10.10 -17.55 0.87
C PRO A 33 -11.23 -16.61 1.28
N LEU A 34 -11.25 -15.40 0.72
CA LEU A 34 -12.28 -14.42 1.01
C LEU A 34 -13.60 -14.91 0.41
N ALA A 35 -14.68 -14.81 1.16
CA ALA A 35 -16.03 -14.93 0.61
C ALA A 35 -16.57 -13.54 0.32
N TYR A 36 -17.18 -13.31 -0.83
CA TYR A 36 -17.84 -12.05 -1.14
C TYR A 36 -19.31 -12.23 -1.47
N ARG A 37 -20.08 -11.17 -1.25
CA ARG A 37 -21.44 -11.03 -1.73
C ARG A 37 -21.65 -9.65 -2.32
N THR A 38 -22.56 -9.56 -3.28
CA THR A 38 -22.93 -8.29 -3.90
C THR A 38 -23.89 -7.51 -2.99
N LEU A 39 -23.68 -6.21 -2.92
CA LEU A 39 -24.62 -5.25 -2.33
C LEU A 39 -25.37 -4.54 -3.46
N PRO A 40 -26.68 -4.25 -3.28
CA PRO A 40 -27.50 -3.70 -4.36
C PRO A 40 -27.07 -2.28 -4.75
N ASP A 41 -26.58 -1.49 -3.81
CA ASP A 41 -26.16 -0.10 -4.02
C ASP A 41 -25.13 0.35 -2.97
N PRO A 42 -24.42 1.46 -3.19
CA PRO A 42 -23.45 2.00 -2.22
C PRO A 42 -24.06 2.54 -0.91
N GLN A 43 -25.36 2.84 -0.87
CA GLN A 43 -26.01 3.36 0.33
C GLN A 43 -26.34 2.25 1.33
N THR A 44 -26.45 1.01 0.85
CA THR A 44 -26.67 -0.17 1.68
C THR A 44 -25.60 -0.25 2.78
N PRO A 45 -25.98 -0.17 4.07
CA PRO A 45 -25.04 -0.38 5.17
C PRO A 45 -24.45 -1.78 5.10
N PRO A 46 -23.16 -1.98 5.42
CA PRO A 46 -22.58 -3.31 5.41
C PRO A 46 -23.24 -4.15 6.51
N PRO A 47 -23.82 -5.32 6.19
CA PRO A 47 -24.40 -6.22 7.18
C PRO A 47 -23.31 -7.01 7.91
N LEU A 48 -22.49 -6.28 8.68
CA LEU A 48 -21.37 -6.79 9.47
C LEU A 48 -21.82 -7.91 10.42
N GLY A 49 -20.95 -8.89 10.66
CA GLY A 49 -21.25 -10.09 11.45
C GLY A 49 -22.24 -11.08 10.83
N SER A 50 -23.13 -10.66 9.91
CA SER A 50 -24.13 -11.55 9.29
C SER A 50 -23.54 -12.55 8.30
N THR A 51 -23.82 -13.84 8.50
CA THR A 51 -23.50 -14.93 7.56
C THR A 51 -24.64 -15.22 6.59
N ALA A 52 -25.77 -14.52 6.71
CA ALA A 52 -26.92 -14.71 5.84
C ALA A 52 -26.67 -14.16 4.42
N GLY A 53 -27.26 -14.81 3.42
CA GLY A 53 -27.19 -14.45 2.00
C GLY A 53 -26.29 -15.37 1.17
N ASP A 54 -26.23 -15.08 -0.13
CA ASP A 54 -25.45 -15.87 -1.09
C ASP A 54 -24.00 -15.38 -1.11
N TRP A 55 -23.12 -16.10 -0.42
CA TRP A 55 -21.69 -15.83 -0.38
C TRP A 55 -20.96 -16.71 -1.40
N GLN A 56 -20.09 -16.09 -2.21
CA GLN A 56 -19.22 -16.77 -3.15
C GLN A 56 -17.77 -16.72 -2.64
N THR A 57 -17.14 -17.89 -2.49
CA THR A 57 -15.72 -17.99 -2.16
C THR A 57 -14.84 -17.58 -3.35
N VAL A 58 -13.81 -16.79 -3.08
CA VAL A 58 -12.79 -16.33 -4.03
C VAL A 58 -11.43 -16.89 -3.60
N PRO A 59 -11.00 -18.02 -4.19
CA PRO A 59 -9.66 -18.54 -3.96
C PRO A 59 -8.58 -17.58 -4.48
N PRO A 60 -7.36 -17.59 -3.90
CA PRO A 60 -6.23 -16.89 -4.49
C PRO A 60 -5.98 -17.31 -5.94
N HIS A 61 -5.49 -16.38 -6.76
CA HIS A 61 -5.22 -16.56 -8.19
C HIS A 61 -6.46 -16.87 -9.04
N THR A 62 -7.65 -16.45 -8.58
CA THR A 62 -8.89 -16.53 -9.35
C THR A 62 -9.44 -15.14 -9.66
N HIS A 63 -10.32 -15.09 -10.66
CA HIS A 63 -10.99 -13.87 -11.06
C HIS A 63 -12.29 -13.69 -10.26
N TRP A 64 -12.55 -12.46 -9.84
CA TRP A 64 -13.76 -12.11 -9.10
C TRP A 64 -14.26 -10.72 -9.46
N GLY A 65 -15.51 -10.48 -9.10
CA GLY A 65 -16.18 -9.22 -9.34
C GLY A 65 -16.39 -8.92 -10.82
N HIS A 66 -17.01 -7.79 -11.06
CA HIS A 66 -17.24 -7.22 -12.37
C HIS A 66 -17.32 -5.69 -12.23
N ARG A 67 -17.53 -5.01 -13.34
CA ARG A 67 -17.73 -3.56 -13.39
C ARG A 67 -18.87 -3.11 -12.47
N ASP A 68 -18.64 -2.01 -11.76
CA ASP A 68 -19.63 -1.30 -10.94
C ASP A 68 -20.30 -2.19 -9.87
N LEU A 69 -19.53 -3.08 -9.26
CA LEU A 69 -20.00 -4.00 -8.22
C LEU A 69 -19.74 -3.39 -6.84
N ASN A 70 -20.79 -3.19 -6.06
CA ASN A 70 -20.68 -2.96 -4.62
C ASN A 70 -20.63 -4.31 -3.91
N PHE A 71 -19.74 -4.47 -2.94
CA PHE A 71 -19.52 -5.76 -2.30
C PHE A 71 -19.22 -5.66 -0.82
N LEU A 72 -19.53 -6.75 -0.13
CA LEU A 72 -18.96 -7.07 1.17
C LEU A 72 -18.13 -8.35 1.00
N MET A 73 -16.85 -8.29 1.37
CA MET A 73 -16.00 -9.46 1.53
C MET A 73 -15.82 -9.80 3.00
N ARG A 74 -15.64 -11.08 3.32
CA ARG A 74 -15.35 -11.56 4.66
C ARG A 74 -14.29 -12.65 4.62
N THR A 75 -13.44 -12.64 5.63
CA THR A 75 -12.55 -13.76 6.00
C THR A 75 -12.18 -13.62 7.49
N THR A 76 -11.31 -14.49 7.98
CA THR A 76 -10.71 -14.37 9.31
C THR A 76 -9.20 -14.22 9.18
N PHE A 77 -8.56 -13.74 10.23
CA PHE A 77 -7.12 -13.76 10.36
C PHE A 77 -6.73 -13.91 11.82
N ASN A 78 -5.52 -14.39 12.05
CA ASN A 78 -4.87 -14.32 13.34
C ASN A 78 -3.38 -14.02 13.11
N VAL A 79 -2.78 -13.23 13.99
CA VAL A 79 -1.33 -13.01 13.95
C VAL A 79 -0.66 -14.20 14.65
N PRO A 80 0.27 -14.93 13.99
CA PRO A 80 0.90 -16.08 14.64
C PRO A 80 1.63 -15.68 15.93
N PRO A 81 1.46 -16.42 17.04
CA PRO A 81 1.94 -16.02 18.36
C PRO A 81 3.48 -16.08 18.50
N ASP A 82 4.17 -16.74 17.57
CA ASP A 82 5.63 -16.83 17.51
C ASP A 82 6.28 -15.61 16.83
N TRP A 83 5.48 -14.65 16.36
CA TRP A 83 5.97 -13.44 15.72
C TRP A 83 6.45 -12.41 16.76
N PRO A 84 7.60 -11.74 16.51
CA PRO A 84 8.08 -10.63 17.33
C PRO A 84 7.02 -9.53 17.52
N THR A 85 6.84 -9.07 18.76
CA THR A 85 5.83 -8.06 19.13
C THR A 85 6.23 -6.63 18.75
N ASP A 86 7.53 -6.39 18.60
CA ASP A 86 8.16 -5.11 18.29
C ASP A 86 8.19 -4.77 16.80
N ALA A 87 8.02 -5.76 15.92
CA ALA A 87 7.95 -5.56 14.48
C ALA A 87 6.55 -5.09 14.04
N PRO A 88 6.45 -4.19 13.03
CA PRO A 88 5.18 -3.85 12.43
C PRO A 88 4.56 -5.08 11.73
N VAL A 89 3.26 -5.25 11.94
CA VAL A 89 2.46 -6.31 11.31
C VAL A 89 1.31 -5.66 10.56
N ALA A 90 1.00 -6.15 9.36
CA ALA A 90 -0.08 -5.63 8.55
C ALA A 90 -0.93 -6.74 7.92
N LEU A 91 -2.17 -6.41 7.58
CA LEU A 91 -2.94 -7.13 6.58
C LEU A 91 -2.48 -6.69 5.20
N TYR A 92 -2.11 -7.64 4.35
CA TYR A 92 -1.80 -7.44 2.94
C TYR A 92 -2.94 -7.98 2.09
N LEU A 93 -3.67 -7.07 1.42
CA LEU A 93 -4.95 -7.31 0.75
C LEU A 93 -4.90 -6.90 -0.74
N PRO A 94 -4.15 -7.61 -1.59
CA PRO A 94 -4.07 -7.34 -3.02
C PRO A 94 -5.30 -7.89 -3.76
N LEU A 95 -6.44 -7.18 -3.64
CA LEU A 95 -7.73 -7.62 -4.16
C LEU A 95 -7.85 -7.60 -5.69
N GLY A 96 -6.89 -7.00 -6.38
CA GLY A 96 -6.85 -6.88 -7.85
C GLY A 96 -6.56 -5.46 -8.29
N GLU A 97 -6.47 -5.26 -9.61
CA GLU A 97 -6.27 -3.95 -10.21
C GLU A 97 -7.29 -3.76 -11.32
N SER A 98 -8.14 -2.75 -11.18
CA SER A 98 -9.19 -2.46 -12.15
C SER A 98 -8.69 -1.75 -13.41
N GLY A 99 -7.47 -1.21 -13.37
CA GLY A 99 -6.91 -0.37 -14.42
C GLY A 99 -7.39 1.09 -14.41
N ASP A 100 -8.28 1.47 -13.49
CA ASP A 100 -8.81 2.84 -13.33
C ASP A 100 -8.67 3.36 -11.90
N PHE A 101 -8.17 4.60 -11.77
CA PHE A 101 -8.01 5.32 -10.50
C PHE A 101 -7.43 4.44 -9.39
N SER A 102 -8.14 4.31 -8.26
CA SER A 102 -7.75 3.52 -7.10
C SER A 102 -8.67 2.30 -6.88
N HIS A 103 -9.19 1.64 -7.91
CA HIS A 103 -10.12 0.52 -7.70
C HIS A 103 -9.45 -0.88 -7.79
N PRO A 104 -10.00 -1.92 -7.11
CA PRO A 104 -11.11 -1.86 -6.16
C PRO A 104 -10.72 -1.08 -4.90
N GLU A 105 -11.69 -0.44 -4.28
CA GLU A 105 -11.51 0.28 -3.02
C GLU A 105 -12.40 -0.33 -1.94
N THR A 106 -11.93 -0.34 -0.70
CA THR A 106 -12.61 -0.96 0.44
C THR A 106 -12.41 -0.15 1.70
N LEU A 107 -13.40 -0.19 2.60
CA LEU A 107 -13.20 0.11 4.02
C LEU A 107 -13.14 -1.22 4.77
N ALA A 108 -12.05 -1.44 5.50
CA ALA A 108 -11.87 -2.62 6.32
C ALA A 108 -12.49 -2.42 7.70
N TYR A 109 -13.24 -3.43 8.13
CA TYR A 109 -13.80 -3.59 9.45
C TYR A 109 -13.13 -4.79 10.10
N ILE A 110 -12.58 -4.59 11.29
CA ILE A 110 -11.98 -5.68 12.09
C ILE A 110 -12.84 -5.86 13.32
N ASP A 111 -13.40 -7.05 13.50
CA ASP A 111 -14.39 -7.37 14.54
C ASP A 111 -15.58 -6.39 14.57
N GLY A 112 -15.97 -5.89 13.39
CA GLY A 112 -17.06 -4.93 13.20
C GLY A 112 -16.66 -3.46 13.37
N GLU A 113 -15.43 -3.16 13.82
CA GLU A 113 -14.92 -1.79 13.97
C GLU A 113 -14.33 -1.27 12.64
N PRO A 114 -14.82 -0.16 12.07
CA PRO A 114 -14.20 0.45 10.89
C PRO A 114 -12.81 0.98 11.25
N TYR A 115 -11.79 0.64 10.45
CA TYR A 115 -10.41 0.92 10.83
C TYR A 115 -9.59 1.65 9.77
N ALA A 116 -9.47 1.07 8.58
CA ALA A 116 -8.62 1.62 7.51
C ALA A 116 -9.18 1.26 6.14
N ALA A 117 -8.89 2.08 5.13
CA ALA A 117 -9.25 1.75 3.76
C ALA A 117 -8.11 1.01 3.05
N GLY A 118 -8.48 0.22 2.05
CA GLY A 118 -7.56 -0.48 1.16
C GLY A 118 -7.94 -0.28 -0.30
N ASP A 119 -6.94 -0.12 -1.15
CA ASP A 119 -7.11 0.03 -2.59
C ASP A 119 -5.91 -0.55 -3.38
N ARG A 120 -5.91 -0.44 -4.71
CA ARG A 120 -4.82 -0.98 -5.55
C ARG A 120 -3.44 -0.40 -5.25
N HIS A 121 -3.36 0.82 -4.72
CA HIS A 121 -2.14 1.52 -4.30
C HIS A 121 -1.85 1.35 -2.81
N HIS A 122 -2.90 1.12 -2.00
CA HIS A 122 -2.84 0.90 -0.55
C HIS A 122 -3.34 -0.50 -0.20
N GLN A 123 -2.48 -1.49 -0.43
CA GLN A 123 -2.79 -2.90 -0.17
C GLN A 123 -2.41 -3.34 1.25
N GLU A 124 -1.84 -2.45 2.07
CA GLU A 124 -1.41 -2.75 3.43
C GLU A 124 -2.22 -1.99 4.47
N ILE A 125 -2.68 -2.69 5.50
CA ILE A 125 -3.33 -2.10 6.68
C ILE A 125 -2.53 -2.51 7.92
N GLN A 126 -1.81 -1.57 8.53
CA GLN A 126 -1.02 -1.84 9.74
C GLN A 126 -1.92 -2.15 10.95
N LEU A 127 -1.64 -3.27 11.61
CA LEU A 127 -2.41 -3.75 12.75
C LEU A 127 -1.87 -3.17 14.07
N PRO A 128 -2.73 -2.55 14.90
CA PRO A 128 -2.37 -2.10 16.24
C PRO A 128 -2.21 -3.31 17.18
N PRO A 129 -1.55 -3.15 18.35
CA PRO A 129 -1.34 -4.25 19.32
C PRO A 129 -2.58 -5.07 19.68
N ARG A 130 -3.78 -4.46 19.73
CA ARG A 130 -5.04 -5.12 20.13
C ARG A 130 -5.50 -6.26 19.21
N TRP A 131 -5.06 -6.30 17.95
CA TRP A 131 -5.39 -7.37 16.98
C TRP A 131 -4.17 -8.23 16.64
N ARG A 132 -3.16 -8.22 17.52
CA ARG A 132 -1.93 -9.01 17.44
C ARG A 132 -1.80 -9.94 18.65
N ASP A 133 -2.92 -10.31 19.27
CA ASP A 133 -3.01 -11.08 20.50
C ASP A 133 -3.00 -12.61 20.28
N GLY A 134 -2.99 -13.05 19.02
CA GLY A 134 -3.01 -14.46 18.62
C GLY A 134 -4.41 -15.06 18.52
N ALA A 135 -5.45 -14.31 18.87
CA ALA A 135 -6.83 -14.72 18.67
C ALA A 135 -7.22 -14.65 17.18
N GLU A 136 -8.31 -15.36 16.85
CA GLU A 136 -8.93 -15.22 15.53
C GLU A 136 -9.83 -13.97 15.52
N HIS A 137 -9.58 -13.09 14.55
CA HIS A 137 -10.34 -11.88 14.29
C HIS A 137 -11.10 -11.98 12.98
N THR A 138 -12.28 -11.35 12.92
CA THR A 138 -13.06 -11.25 11.69
C THR A 138 -12.61 -10.05 10.90
N LEU A 139 -12.32 -10.24 9.61
CA LEU A 139 -12.06 -9.17 8.66
C LEU A 139 -13.20 -9.07 7.65
N GLU A 140 -13.80 -7.88 7.56
CA GLU A 140 -14.83 -7.58 6.57
C GLU A 140 -14.45 -6.37 5.73
N LEU A 141 -14.55 -6.45 4.41
CA LEU A 141 -14.17 -5.38 3.49
C LEU A 141 -15.40 -4.91 2.72
N HIS A 142 -15.85 -3.68 3.00
CA HIS A 142 -16.97 -3.06 2.30
C HIS A 142 -16.46 -2.16 1.19
N GLY A 143 -16.69 -2.55 -0.06
CA GLY A 143 -16.02 -1.94 -1.19
C GLY A 143 -16.82 -1.79 -2.47
N TRP A 144 -16.14 -1.20 -3.45
CA TRP A 144 -16.61 -1.02 -4.81
C TRP A 144 -15.50 -1.36 -5.80
N THR A 145 -15.83 -2.09 -6.86
CA THR A 145 -14.85 -2.54 -7.87
C THR A 145 -14.44 -1.46 -8.86
N GLY A 146 -15.11 -0.32 -8.87
CA GLY A 146 -14.88 0.74 -9.86
C GLY A 146 -15.48 0.40 -11.22
N LEU A 147 -14.99 1.07 -12.26
CA LEU A 147 -15.53 0.90 -13.61
C LEU A 147 -14.82 -0.16 -14.44
N LEU A 148 -13.74 -0.76 -13.92
CA LEU A 148 -12.86 -1.72 -14.61
C LEU A 148 -12.37 -1.17 -15.96
N GLY A 149 -11.71 0.00 -15.90
CA GLY A 149 -11.25 0.72 -17.08
C GLY A 149 -12.29 1.73 -17.59
N PHE A 150 -11.96 3.02 -17.46
CA PHE A 150 -12.83 4.10 -17.95
C PHE A 150 -12.77 4.28 -19.48
N ALA A 151 -11.58 4.16 -20.07
CA ALA A 151 -11.35 4.45 -21.49
C ALA A 151 -11.49 3.21 -22.41
N HIS A 152 -11.26 2.01 -21.88
CA HIS A 152 -11.29 0.76 -22.64
C HIS A 152 -12.14 -0.26 -21.88
N LEU A 153 -13.43 -0.30 -22.22
CA LEU A 153 -14.38 -1.24 -21.65
C LEU A 153 -14.18 -2.61 -22.31
N GLU A 154 -13.60 -3.56 -21.58
CA GLU A 154 -13.58 -4.96 -21.99
C GLU A 154 -14.80 -5.69 -21.39
N PRO A 155 -15.73 -6.19 -22.23
CA PRO A 155 -16.87 -6.95 -21.74
C PRO A 155 -16.40 -8.19 -20.96
N GLY A 156 -16.87 -8.33 -19.72
CA GLY A 156 -16.49 -9.45 -18.86
C GLY A 156 -15.14 -9.29 -18.15
N ALA A 157 -14.55 -8.09 -18.11
CA ALA A 157 -13.39 -7.82 -17.27
C ALA A 157 -13.68 -8.16 -15.80
N GLN A 158 -12.69 -8.76 -15.14
CA GLN A 158 -12.74 -9.17 -13.74
C GLN A 158 -11.42 -8.85 -13.04
N LEU A 159 -11.45 -8.81 -11.72
CA LEU A 159 -10.28 -8.55 -10.89
C LEU A 159 -9.56 -9.86 -10.56
N LEU A 160 -8.24 -9.88 -10.67
CA LEU A 160 -7.43 -11.01 -10.24
C LEU A 160 -7.14 -10.92 -8.74
N MET A 161 -7.74 -11.81 -7.95
CA MET A 161 -7.42 -11.94 -6.52
C MET A 161 -6.00 -12.47 -6.36
N ARG A 162 -5.11 -11.73 -5.71
CA ARG A 162 -3.80 -12.24 -5.30
C ARG A 162 -3.88 -12.77 -3.85
N PRO A 163 -2.93 -13.60 -3.42
CA PRO A 163 -2.91 -14.13 -2.06
C PRO A 163 -2.92 -13.02 -1.01
N CYS A 164 -3.97 -12.97 -0.20
CA CYS A 164 -4.06 -12.10 0.96
C CYS A 164 -3.35 -12.76 2.15
N ALA A 165 -2.67 -11.96 2.98
CA ALA A 165 -1.89 -12.48 4.11
C ALA A 165 -1.82 -11.49 5.27
N VAL A 166 -1.59 -12.01 6.48
CA VAL A 166 -0.92 -11.25 7.53
C VAL A 166 0.57 -11.26 7.19
N VAL A 167 1.23 -10.10 7.28
CA VAL A 167 2.66 -9.96 6.97
C VAL A 167 3.40 -9.27 8.11
N GLN A 168 4.59 -9.78 8.45
CA GLN A 168 5.53 -9.10 9.32
C GLN A 168 6.48 -8.28 8.45
N ILE A 169 6.54 -6.98 8.71
CA ILE A 169 7.34 -6.04 7.95
C ILE A 169 8.73 -5.94 8.57
N ASP A 170 9.77 -6.17 7.76
CA ASP A 170 11.13 -5.81 8.13
C ASP A 170 11.37 -4.32 7.85
N GLN A 171 11.21 -3.49 8.90
CA GLN A 171 11.34 -2.04 8.78
C GLN A 171 12.70 -1.60 8.21
N PRO A 172 13.85 -2.16 8.63
CA PRO A 172 15.15 -1.81 8.03
C PRO A 172 15.20 -2.05 6.51
N THR A 173 14.64 -3.17 6.04
CA THR A 173 14.56 -3.47 4.60
C THR A 173 13.66 -2.49 3.87
N ARG A 174 12.50 -2.15 4.45
CA ARG A 174 11.60 -1.14 3.89
C ARG A 174 12.26 0.24 3.80
N ASP A 175 12.97 0.67 4.83
CA ASP A 175 13.66 1.96 4.87
C ASP A 175 14.79 2.03 3.84
N PHE A 176 15.58 0.96 3.72
CA PHE A 176 16.60 0.82 2.69
C PHE A 176 15.97 0.93 1.30
N LEU A 177 14.91 0.17 1.04
CA LEU A 177 14.22 0.13 -0.24
C LEU A 177 13.65 1.50 -0.63
N ALA A 178 12.99 2.19 0.30
CA ALA A 178 12.47 3.54 0.08
C ALA A 178 13.60 4.52 -0.28
N THR A 179 14.70 4.50 0.49
CA THR A 179 15.87 5.35 0.26
C THR A 179 16.50 5.07 -1.11
N ALA A 180 16.67 3.79 -1.46
CA ALA A 180 17.28 3.38 -2.71
C ALA A 180 16.40 3.69 -3.94
N ARG A 181 15.06 3.53 -3.83
CA ARG A 181 14.11 3.94 -4.88
C ARG A 181 14.19 5.43 -5.16
N VAL A 182 14.18 6.26 -4.10
CA VAL A 182 14.27 7.72 -4.25
C VAL A 182 15.61 8.12 -4.86
N ALA A 183 16.72 7.57 -4.36
CA ALA A 183 18.05 7.87 -4.88
C ALA A 183 18.22 7.47 -6.35
N LEU A 184 17.69 6.30 -6.75
CA LEU A 184 17.70 5.86 -8.14
C LEU A 184 16.83 6.76 -9.02
N GLY A 185 15.61 7.07 -8.59
CA GLY A 185 14.71 7.94 -9.34
C GLY A 185 15.31 9.34 -9.57
N ILE A 186 15.98 9.91 -8.57
CA ILE A 186 16.72 11.18 -8.73
C ILE A 186 17.85 11.01 -9.74
N ALA A 187 18.65 9.95 -9.65
CA ALA A 187 19.75 9.70 -10.58
C ALA A 187 19.30 9.47 -12.04
N GLU A 188 18.05 9.07 -12.25
CA GLU A 188 17.45 8.90 -13.58
C GLU A 188 16.92 10.20 -14.17
N VAL A 189 16.50 11.17 -13.34
CA VAL A 189 15.89 12.43 -13.78
C VAL A 189 16.88 13.60 -13.82
N ILE A 190 17.90 13.60 -12.95
CA ILE A 190 18.89 14.68 -12.89
C ILE A 190 19.76 14.70 -14.16
N ASP A 191 20.22 15.89 -14.55
CA ASP A 191 21.03 16.09 -15.75
C ASP A 191 22.26 15.15 -15.77
N GLU A 192 22.58 14.61 -16.95
CA GLU A 192 23.67 13.65 -17.08
C GLU A 192 25.06 14.22 -16.76
N GLN A 193 25.23 15.54 -16.91
CA GLN A 193 26.46 16.26 -16.62
C GLN A 193 26.57 16.66 -15.15
N GLU A 194 25.50 16.55 -14.37
CA GLU A 194 25.51 16.90 -12.96
C GLU A 194 26.35 15.88 -12.16
N PRO A 195 27.46 16.30 -11.51
CA PRO A 195 28.35 15.37 -10.80
C PRO A 195 27.65 14.55 -9.71
N ALA A 196 26.60 15.10 -9.08
CA ALA A 196 25.81 14.40 -8.07
C ALA A 196 25.23 13.09 -8.61
N ARG A 197 24.85 13.03 -9.89
CA ARG A 197 24.33 11.82 -10.54
C ARG A 197 25.28 10.64 -10.43
N GLY A 198 26.56 10.88 -10.77
CA GLY A 198 27.59 9.83 -10.71
C GLY A 198 27.84 9.35 -9.28
N ARG A 199 27.81 10.28 -8.32
CA ARG A 199 28.01 9.97 -6.90
C ARG A 199 26.83 9.17 -6.32
N LEU A 200 25.59 9.51 -6.67
CA LEU A 200 24.41 8.73 -6.28
C LEU A 200 24.47 7.30 -6.83
N LEU A 201 24.83 7.13 -8.11
CA LEU A 201 24.97 5.80 -8.70
C LEU A 201 26.07 4.97 -8.03
N ASN A 202 27.18 5.61 -7.65
CA ASN A 202 28.25 4.94 -6.90
C ASN A 202 27.81 4.56 -5.47
N ALA A 203 27.06 5.44 -4.79
CA ALA A 203 26.52 5.17 -3.46
C ALA A 203 25.54 3.99 -3.48
N LEU A 204 24.65 3.95 -4.48
CA LEU A 204 23.76 2.81 -4.71
C LEU A 204 24.56 1.53 -4.99
N ASP A 205 25.53 1.57 -5.90
CA ASP A 205 26.36 0.40 -6.21
C ASP A 205 27.08 -0.14 -4.96
N ALA A 206 27.70 0.73 -4.17
CA ALA A 206 28.37 0.37 -2.92
C ALA A 206 27.40 -0.24 -1.88
N ALA A 207 26.20 0.31 -1.75
CA ALA A 207 25.19 -0.24 -0.86
C ALA A 207 24.72 -1.63 -1.30
N PHE A 208 24.49 -1.84 -2.60
CA PHE A 208 24.12 -3.16 -3.13
C PHE A 208 25.26 -4.18 -3.07
N GLN A 209 26.52 -3.75 -3.14
CA GLN A 209 27.67 -4.63 -2.91
C GLN A 209 27.78 -5.08 -1.45
N ALA A 210 27.27 -4.30 -0.50
CA ALA A 210 27.25 -4.64 0.92
C ALA A 210 26.10 -5.58 1.31
N LEU A 211 25.08 -5.75 0.46
CA LEU A 211 23.96 -6.66 0.70
C LEU A 211 24.36 -8.11 0.42
N ASP A 212 24.00 -9.01 1.33
CA ASP A 212 24.05 -10.44 1.07
C ASP A 212 22.80 -10.89 0.29
N LEU A 213 22.93 -10.98 -1.03
CA LEU A 213 21.86 -11.40 -1.94
C LEU A 213 21.97 -12.88 -2.35
N ARG A 214 22.62 -13.72 -1.54
CA ARG A 214 22.71 -15.16 -1.80
C ARG A 214 21.34 -15.82 -1.56
N GLU A 215 20.96 -16.71 -2.47
CA GLU A 215 19.72 -17.46 -2.36
C GLU A 215 19.89 -18.72 -1.48
N PRO A 216 18.89 -19.06 -0.64
CA PRO A 216 17.69 -18.28 -0.34
C PRO A 216 18.01 -17.04 0.50
N LEU A 217 17.33 -15.92 0.22
CA LEU A 217 17.38 -14.76 1.12
C LEU A 217 16.88 -15.16 2.51
N GLY A 218 17.63 -14.78 3.54
CA GLY A 218 17.35 -15.16 4.93
C GLY A 218 18.07 -14.26 5.91
N ASP A 219 18.35 -14.75 7.11
CA ASP A 219 18.95 -13.93 8.18
C ASP A 219 20.28 -13.26 7.79
N GLY A 220 21.07 -13.89 6.90
CA GLY A 220 22.28 -13.27 6.33
C GLY A 220 21.98 -11.99 5.56
N PHE A 221 20.92 -11.97 4.75
CA PHE A 221 20.46 -10.77 4.05
C PHE A 221 20.03 -9.70 5.04
N TYR A 222 19.08 -10.01 5.94
CA TYR A 222 18.54 -9.04 6.90
C TYR A 222 19.63 -8.45 7.82
N ALA A 223 20.64 -9.23 8.20
CA ALA A 223 21.77 -8.76 8.99
C ALA A 223 22.65 -7.73 8.26
N THR A 224 22.69 -7.75 6.92
CA THR A 224 23.49 -6.81 6.10
C THR A 224 22.75 -5.53 5.75
N VAL A 225 21.40 -5.53 5.77
CA VAL A 225 20.56 -4.40 5.36
C VAL A 225 20.88 -3.10 6.11
N PRO A 226 21.01 -3.08 7.45
CA PRO A 226 21.32 -1.83 8.17
C PRO A 226 22.66 -1.21 7.75
N ALA A 227 23.68 -2.03 7.51
CA ALA A 227 24.99 -1.56 7.06
C ALA A 227 24.93 -1.02 5.63
N ALA A 228 24.24 -1.71 4.72
CA ALA A 228 24.01 -1.24 3.36
C ALA A 228 23.23 0.08 3.32
N HIS A 229 22.22 0.24 4.20
CA HIS A 229 21.46 1.48 4.31
C HIS A 229 22.30 2.64 4.84
N ALA A 230 23.15 2.40 5.83
CA ALA A 230 24.09 3.41 6.32
C ALA A 230 25.07 3.87 5.23
N ILE A 231 25.62 2.93 4.43
CA ILE A 231 26.49 3.23 3.28
C ILE A 231 25.74 4.11 2.27
N LEU A 232 24.49 3.76 1.94
CA LEU A 232 23.69 4.54 1.01
C LEU A 232 23.44 5.96 1.52
N ARG A 233 23.03 6.11 2.79
CA ARG A 233 22.77 7.42 3.40
C ARG A 233 24.00 8.32 3.43
N ASP A 234 25.16 7.77 3.80
CA ASP A 234 26.43 8.49 3.79
C ASP A 234 26.83 8.91 2.36
N GLY A 235 26.65 8.02 1.39
CA GLY A 235 26.89 8.31 -0.02
C GLY A 235 25.97 9.40 -0.57
N ILE A 236 24.69 9.40 -0.21
CA ILE A 236 23.72 10.46 -0.56
C ILE A 236 24.16 11.81 0.03
N ALA A 237 24.54 11.85 1.31
CA ALA A 237 24.99 13.08 1.97
C ALA A 237 26.24 13.70 1.31
N LYS A 238 27.08 12.87 0.67
CA LYS A 238 28.28 13.29 -0.06
C LYS A 238 28.05 13.53 -1.55
N ALA A 239 26.86 13.21 -2.08
CA ALA A 239 26.60 13.26 -3.51
C ALA A 239 26.54 14.70 -4.05
N GLY A 240 25.90 15.61 -3.32
CA GLY A 240 25.78 17.00 -3.71
C GLY A 240 25.45 17.88 -2.51
N ALA A 241 25.67 19.18 -2.67
CA ALA A 241 25.18 20.14 -1.67
C ALA A 241 23.64 20.15 -1.72
N PRO A 242 22.96 20.30 -0.57
CA PRO A 242 21.55 20.63 -0.56
C PRO A 242 21.29 21.90 -1.38
N LEU A 243 20.17 21.92 -2.09
CA LEU A 243 19.71 23.14 -2.75
C LEU A 243 19.37 24.19 -1.68
N ASP A 244 19.72 25.44 -1.94
CA ASP A 244 19.33 26.58 -1.09
C ASP A 244 17.88 27.00 -1.40
N VAL A 245 16.95 26.08 -1.17
CA VAL A 245 15.52 26.26 -1.37
C VAL A 245 14.75 25.63 -0.22
N SER A 246 13.65 26.26 0.17
CA SER A 246 12.68 25.66 1.09
C SER A 246 11.54 25.06 0.29
N ILE A 247 11.30 23.76 0.46
CA ILE A 247 10.15 23.06 -0.13
C ILE A 247 9.18 22.74 1.01
N VAL A 248 7.95 23.23 0.90
CA VAL A 248 6.86 22.92 1.83
C VAL A 248 5.89 21.98 1.14
N THR A 249 5.57 20.86 1.77
CA THR A 249 4.65 19.85 1.25
C THR A 249 3.48 19.65 2.19
N SER A 250 2.33 19.27 1.64
CA SER A 250 1.15 18.84 2.40
C SER A 250 0.49 17.70 1.67
N GLY A 251 -0.05 16.74 2.42
CA GLY A 251 -0.99 15.77 1.90
C GLY A 251 -2.27 16.45 1.41
N HIS A 252 -2.82 15.93 0.31
CA HIS A 252 -4.09 16.35 -0.25
C HIS A 252 -4.74 15.17 -0.96
N ALA A 253 -6.07 15.08 -0.91
CA ALA A 253 -6.84 14.08 -1.65
C ALA A 253 -7.97 14.79 -2.38
N HIS A 254 -7.79 15.05 -3.67
CA HIS A 254 -8.85 15.63 -4.49
C HIS A 254 -9.95 14.59 -4.72
N ILE A 255 -11.19 14.91 -4.35
CA ILE A 255 -12.36 14.07 -4.60
C ILE A 255 -13.38 14.87 -5.38
N ASP A 256 -13.64 14.48 -6.62
CA ASP A 256 -14.76 15.02 -7.39
C ASP A 256 -16.08 14.57 -6.77
N VAL A 257 -16.91 15.55 -6.37
CA VAL A 257 -18.17 15.27 -5.66
C VAL A 257 -19.16 14.49 -6.52
N ALA A 258 -19.17 14.76 -7.82
CA ALA A 258 -19.91 14.00 -8.81
C ALA A 258 -19.16 14.04 -10.14
N TRP A 259 -18.66 12.89 -10.59
CA TRP A 259 -17.93 12.77 -11.85
C TRP A 259 -18.20 11.41 -12.51
N LEU A 260 -17.26 10.47 -12.40
CA LEU A 260 -17.39 9.12 -12.95
C LEU A 260 -18.05 8.12 -11.99
N TRP A 261 -18.54 8.63 -10.86
CA TRP A 261 -19.22 7.86 -9.83
C TRP A 261 -20.40 8.67 -9.27
N THR A 262 -21.34 7.97 -8.66
CA THR A 262 -22.53 8.57 -8.06
C THR A 262 -22.17 9.35 -6.79
N LEU A 263 -23.06 10.24 -6.37
CA LEU A 263 -22.87 10.97 -5.11
C LEU A 263 -22.76 10.01 -3.90
N ALA A 264 -23.48 8.90 -3.92
CA ALA A 264 -23.38 7.89 -2.87
C ALA A 264 -21.99 7.24 -2.82
N GLN A 265 -21.33 7.03 -3.96
CA GLN A 265 -19.92 6.59 -3.96
C GLN A 265 -18.99 7.67 -3.43
N THR A 266 -19.21 8.95 -3.75
CA THR A 266 -18.42 10.06 -3.18
C THR A 266 -18.45 10.04 -1.66
N ARG A 267 -19.62 9.83 -1.05
CA ARG A 267 -19.77 9.74 0.41
C ARG A 267 -18.93 8.61 1.00
N ARG A 268 -18.93 7.43 0.36
CA ARG A 268 -18.07 6.29 0.75
C ARG A 268 -16.58 6.57 0.54
N LYS A 269 -16.22 7.19 -0.59
CA LYS A 269 -14.83 7.61 -0.91
C LYS A 269 -14.30 8.57 0.15
N ALA A 270 -15.11 9.56 0.56
CA ALA A 270 -14.75 10.48 1.63
C ALA A 270 -14.43 9.71 2.92
N GLY A 271 -15.34 8.84 3.38
CA GLY A 271 -15.10 8.02 4.56
C GLY A 271 -13.80 7.20 4.48
N ARG A 272 -13.55 6.51 3.35
CA ARG A 272 -12.31 5.74 3.13
C ARG A 272 -11.06 6.62 3.16
N THR A 273 -11.09 7.77 2.47
CA THR A 273 -9.97 8.72 2.45
C THR A 273 -9.64 9.23 3.85
N PHE A 274 -10.63 9.64 4.63
CA PHE A 274 -10.37 10.17 5.98
C PHE A 274 -9.88 9.10 6.95
N HIS A 275 -10.38 7.85 6.88
CA HIS A 275 -9.79 6.75 7.65
C HIS A 275 -8.31 6.57 7.34
N THR A 276 -7.93 6.53 6.05
CA THR A 276 -6.52 6.42 5.64
C THR A 276 -5.70 7.61 6.12
N VAL A 277 -6.19 8.83 5.96
CA VAL A 277 -5.49 10.04 6.42
C VAL A 277 -5.22 9.99 7.93
N LEU A 278 -6.19 9.59 8.75
CA LEU A 278 -5.98 9.47 10.19
C LEU A 278 -4.96 8.39 10.53
N ARG A 279 -5.01 7.22 9.88
CA ARG A 279 -3.99 6.17 10.08
C ARG A 279 -2.59 6.66 9.69
N LEU A 280 -2.48 7.45 8.62
CA LEU A 280 -1.21 8.06 8.21
C LEU A 280 -0.72 9.11 9.21
N MET A 281 -1.61 9.95 9.76
CA MET A 281 -1.26 10.93 10.79
C MET A 281 -0.76 10.27 12.08
N GLU A 282 -1.33 9.14 12.47
CA GLU A 282 -0.85 8.35 13.61
C GLU A 282 0.56 7.77 13.37
N GLN A 283 0.82 7.29 12.15
CA GLN A 283 2.10 6.68 11.79
C GLN A 283 3.21 7.70 11.53
N PHE A 284 2.85 8.88 11.01
CA PHE A 284 3.77 9.93 10.59
C PHE A 284 3.38 11.24 11.28
N PRO A 285 3.91 11.55 12.47
CA PRO A 285 3.50 12.73 13.25
C PRO A 285 3.70 14.08 12.53
N ASP A 286 4.64 14.15 11.58
CA ASP A 286 4.89 15.35 10.77
C ASP A 286 4.00 15.43 9.50
N TYR A 287 3.12 14.46 9.28
CA TYR A 287 2.21 14.44 8.13
C TYR A 287 1.04 15.39 8.36
N HIS A 288 1.00 16.45 7.55
CA HIS A 288 -0.13 17.37 7.49
C HIS A 288 -1.00 17.08 6.27
N PHE A 289 -2.32 17.15 6.43
CA PHE A 289 -3.29 16.93 5.38
C PHE A 289 -4.20 18.14 5.21
N THR A 290 -4.58 18.43 3.96
CA THR A 290 -5.53 19.48 3.60
C THR A 290 -6.63 18.92 2.71
N GLN A 291 -7.87 19.29 3.01
CA GLN A 291 -9.02 19.04 2.14
C GLN A 291 -9.78 20.34 1.86
N SER A 292 -10.13 20.56 0.59
CA SER A 292 -10.64 21.84 0.10
C SER A 292 -12.16 21.94 0.14
N GLN A 293 -12.89 20.81 0.09
CA GLN A 293 -14.35 20.82 -0.02
C GLN A 293 -15.04 20.62 1.35
N PRO A 294 -15.71 21.65 1.92
CA PRO A 294 -16.44 21.52 3.18
C PRO A 294 -17.60 20.52 3.11
N GLN A 295 -18.18 20.31 1.92
CA GLN A 295 -19.25 19.33 1.73
C GLN A 295 -18.81 17.89 2.03
N LEU A 296 -17.55 17.54 1.79
CA LEU A 296 -17.03 16.21 2.11
C LEU A 296 -16.98 15.98 3.63
N TYR A 297 -16.62 17.02 4.39
CA TYR A 297 -16.67 16.98 5.85
C TYR A 297 -18.10 16.84 6.38
N ASP A 298 -19.06 17.52 5.74
CA ASP A 298 -20.48 17.42 6.10
C ASP A 298 -21.02 16.00 5.87
N TYR A 299 -20.68 15.38 4.73
CA TYR A 299 -21.02 13.98 4.47
C TYR A 299 -20.39 13.01 5.48
N VAL A 300 -19.13 13.25 5.86
CA VAL A 300 -18.46 12.42 6.88
C VAL A 300 -19.11 12.59 8.24
N ARG A 301 -19.50 13.80 8.63
CA ARG A 301 -20.23 14.05 9.88
C ARG A 301 -21.56 13.30 9.93
N GLU A 302 -22.27 13.23 8.81
CA GLU A 302 -23.55 12.51 8.71
C GLU A 302 -23.37 10.98 8.70
N ASP A 303 -22.45 10.46 7.89
CA ASP A 303 -22.32 9.01 7.64
C ASP A 303 -21.38 8.29 8.60
N TYR A 304 -20.39 9.01 9.13
CA TYR A 304 -19.30 8.51 9.97
C TYR A 304 -19.05 9.47 11.15
N PRO A 305 -20.05 9.70 12.04
CA PRO A 305 -19.93 10.69 13.10
C PRO A 305 -18.73 10.44 14.03
N GLU A 306 -18.41 9.17 14.33
CA GLU A 306 -17.23 8.82 15.15
C GLU A 306 -15.89 9.10 14.45
N LEU A 307 -15.86 9.12 13.11
CA LEU A 307 -14.67 9.49 12.33
C LEU A 307 -14.48 11.01 12.30
N PHE A 308 -15.58 11.75 12.39
CA PHE A 308 -15.57 13.21 12.30
C PHE A 308 -15.04 13.87 13.59
N GLU A 309 -15.35 13.28 14.75
CA GLU A 309 -14.90 13.73 16.08
C GLU A 309 -13.43 13.37 16.35
#